data_AF-A0AA47P7N1-F1
#
_entry.id   AF-A0AA47P7N1-F1
#
_cell.length_a   1.000
_cell.length_b   1.000
_cell.length_c   1.000
_cell.angle_alpha   90.00
_cell.angle_beta   90.00
_cell.angle_gamma   90.00
#
_symmetry.space_group_name_H-M   'P 1'
#
loop_
_entity.id
_entity.type
_entity.pdbx_description
1 polymer ?
#
loop_
_entity_poly.entity_id
_entity_poly.type
_entity_poly.pdbx_seq_one_letter_code
_entity_poly.pdbx_strand_id
1 'polypeptide(L)'
;MAPVAKKAEAFVWIDCEVELLMRLTLDYKVNKLQENVDWESCQSKYLDLANTFPAQCPTEATEDFPHAATAVSKVQEIWGGSPAMHSIESSIETADLEDDSSSQPSTSTEEMPASPHSTDSIDFLLQL
;
A
#
# COMPACT_ATOMS: atom_id res chain seq x y z
N MET A 1 15.93 39.34 6.00
CA MET A 1 14.66 38.63 6.28
C MET A 1 14.77 37.26 5.61
N ALA A 2 15.01 36.19 6.37
CA ALA A 2 15.12 34.84 5.80
C ALA A 2 13.72 34.23 5.59
N PRO A 3 13.47 33.51 4.50
CA PRO A 3 12.20 32.83 4.30
C PRO A 3 12.08 31.68 5.30
N VAL A 4 11.06 31.74 6.17
CA VAL A 4 10.66 30.61 7.02
C VAL A 4 10.03 29.57 6.10
N ALA A 5 10.75 28.48 5.87
CA ALA A 5 10.23 27.32 5.17
C ALA A 5 9.11 26.70 6.01
N LYS A 6 7.89 26.69 5.48
CA LYS A 6 6.77 25.96 6.09
C LYS A 6 7.02 24.47 5.89
N LYS A 7 7.29 23.77 6.99
CA LYS A 7 7.42 22.31 6.99
C LYS A 7 6.05 21.73 6.64
N ALA A 8 5.97 20.93 5.59
CA ALA A 8 4.74 20.22 5.25
C ALA A 8 4.44 19.24 6.39
N GLU A 9 3.29 19.39 7.04
CA GLU A 9 2.81 18.40 7.98
C GLU A 9 2.55 17.11 7.21
N ALA A 10 3.24 16.04 7.59
CA ALA A 10 3.02 14.74 7.02
C ALA A 10 1.62 14.28 7.45
N PHE A 11 0.73 14.10 6.49
CA PHE A 11 -0.60 13.55 6.72
C PHE A 11 -0.47 12.05 7.01
N VAL A 12 -0.47 11.70 8.29
CA VAL A 12 -0.39 10.30 8.77
C VAL A 12 -1.80 9.84 9.10
N TRP A 13 -2.26 8.79 8.44
CA TRP A 13 -3.52 8.12 8.78
C TRP A 13 -3.29 7.16 9.93
N ILE A 14 -4.17 7.20 10.92
CA ILE A 14 -4.18 6.20 12.00
C ILE A 14 -5.00 4.97 11.57
N ASP A 15 -4.70 3.80 12.14
CA ASP A 15 -5.32 2.52 11.75
C ASP A 15 -6.86 2.58 11.79
N CYS A 16 -7.45 3.29 12.76
CA CYS A 16 -8.91 3.44 12.85
C CYS A 16 -9.49 4.34 11.76
N GLU A 17 -8.77 5.36 11.29
CA GLU A 17 -9.20 6.19 10.15
C GLU A 17 -9.18 5.38 8.86
N VAL A 18 -8.12 4.59 8.64
CA VAL A 18 -8.01 3.71 7.47
C VAL A 18 -9.12 2.66 7.50
N GLU A 19 -9.34 2.02 8.66
CA GLU A 19 -10.39 1.02 8.82
C GLU A 19 -11.79 1.60 8.56
N LEU A 20 -12.06 2.81 9.07
CA LEU A 20 -13.32 3.51 8.81
C LEU A 20 -13.51 3.77 7.31
N LEU A 21 -12.49 4.31 6.62
CA LEU A 21 -12.58 4.58 5.18
C LEU A 21 -12.87 3.30 4.39
N MET A 22 -12.21 2.20 4.76
CA MET A 22 -12.44 0.90 4.13
C MET A 22 -13.88 0.44 4.31
N ARG A 23 -14.43 0.51 5.54
CA ARG A 23 -15.83 0.14 5.82
C ARG A 23 -16.82 1.00 5.03
N LEU A 24 -16.67 2.32 5.06
CA LEU A 24 -17.55 3.23 4.31
C LEU A 24 -17.54 2.95 2.81
N THR A 25 -16.36 2.63 2.27
CA THR A 25 -16.22 2.29 0.85
C THR A 25 -16.97 1.00 0.54
N LEU A 26 -16.86 -0.02 1.39
CA LEU A 26 -17.59 -1.27 1.22
C LEU A 26 -19.10 -1.06 1.29
N ASP A 27 -19.58 -0.32 2.29
CA ASP A 27 -21.00 -0.02 2.46
C ASP A 27 -21.57 0.75 1.26
N TYR A 28 -20.82 1.74 0.76
CA TYR A 28 -21.21 2.49 -0.44
C TYR A 28 -21.33 1.58 -1.66
N LYS A 29 -20.36 0.68 -1.85
CA LYS A 29 -20.39 -0.29 -2.96
C LYS A 29 -21.58 -1.24 -2.85
N VAL A 30 -21.86 -1.76 -1.66
CA VAL A 30 -23.01 -2.64 -1.41
C VAL A 30 -24.32 -1.90 -1.68
N ASN A 31 -24.45 -0.66 -1.18
CA ASN A 31 -25.64 0.16 -1.42
C ASN A 31 -25.86 0.46 -2.92
N LYS A 32 -24.80 0.79 -3.66
CA LYS A 32 -24.91 1.03 -5.11
C LYS A 32 -25.25 -0.22 -5.90
N LEU A 33 -24.73 -1.37 -5.48
CA LEU A 33 -25.12 -2.65 -6.08
C LEU A 33 -26.61 -2.96 -5.89
N GLN A 34 -27.19 -2.62 -4.73
CA GLN A 34 -28.64 -2.76 -4.50
C GLN A 34 -29.49 -1.89 -5.44
N GLU A 35 -28.96 -0.72 -5.82
CA GLU A 35 -29.56 0.17 -6.82
C GLU A 35 -29.31 -0.30 -8.27
N ASN A 36 -28.58 -1.41 -8.47
CA ASN A 36 -28.06 -1.88 -9.77
C ASN A 36 -27.20 -0.82 -10.48
N VAL A 37 -26.54 0.02 -9.69
CA VAL A 37 -25.64 1.06 -10.18
C VAL A 37 -24.21 0.60 -9.91
N ASP A 38 -23.38 0.60 -10.96
CA ASP A 38 -21.96 0.42 -10.77
C ASP A 38 -21.37 1.63 -10.02
N TRP A 39 -20.75 1.38 -8.88
CA TRP A 39 -20.16 2.42 -8.05
C TRP A 39 -19.03 3.18 -8.78
N GLU A 40 -18.35 2.58 -9.77
CA GLU A 40 -17.31 3.28 -10.54
C GLU A 40 -17.91 4.37 -11.45
N SER A 41 -19.14 4.16 -11.94
CA SER A 41 -19.91 5.12 -12.73
C SER A 41 -20.36 6.35 -11.93
N CYS A 42 -20.43 6.25 -10.61
CA CYS A 42 -20.79 7.35 -9.74
C CYS A 42 -19.67 8.40 -9.70
N GLN A 43 -19.93 9.57 -10.29
CA GLN A 43 -19.01 10.71 -10.23
C GLN A 43 -18.95 11.33 -8.83
N SER A 44 -20.04 11.25 -8.07
CA SER A 44 -20.13 11.79 -6.71
C SER A 44 -19.47 10.91 -5.64
N LYS A 45 -19.00 9.70 -5.96
CA LYS A 45 -18.56 8.69 -4.97
C LYS A 45 -17.58 9.24 -3.92
N TYR A 46 -16.57 9.98 -4.35
CA TYR A 46 -15.57 10.52 -3.44
C TYR A 46 -16.13 11.66 -2.58
N LEU A 47 -17.06 12.46 -3.14
CA LEU A 47 -17.73 13.52 -2.40
C LEU A 47 -18.67 12.93 -1.34
N ASP A 48 -19.44 11.90 -1.70
CA ASP A 48 -20.38 11.21 -0.81
C ASP A 48 -19.63 10.53 0.35
N LEU A 49 -18.54 9.81 0.04
CA LEU A 49 -17.68 9.19 1.04
C LEU A 49 -17.00 10.24 1.93
N ALA A 50 -16.47 11.32 1.35
CA ALA A 50 -15.83 12.40 2.10
C ALA A 50 -16.80 13.17 3.00
N ASN A 51 -18.07 13.29 2.62
CA ASN A 51 -19.11 13.89 3.46
C ASN A 51 -19.54 12.96 4.60
N THR A 52 -19.50 11.64 4.37
CA THR A 52 -19.90 10.63 5.35
C THR A 52 -18.80 10.33 6.36
N PHE A 53 -17.53 10.42 5.94
CA PHE A 53 -16.37 10.08 6.76
C PHE A 53 -16.27 10.87 8.08
N PRO A 54 -16.41 12.21 8.12
CA PRO A 54 -16.36 12.97 9.36
C PRO A 54 -17.47 12.61 10.35
N ALA A 55 -18.63 12.18 9.86
CA ALA A 55 -19.77 11.84 10.71
C ALA A 55 -19.55 10.55 11.53
N GLN A 56 -18.59 9.72 11.12
CA GLN A 56 -18.30 8.43 11.75
C GLN A 56 -16.88 8.38 12.32
N CYS A 57 -16.16 9.51 12.27
CA CYS A 57 -14.82 9.62 12.81
C CYS A 57 -14.90 9.47 14.34
N PRO A 58 -14.14 8.55 14.96
CA PRO A 58 -14.10 8.43 16.41
C PRO A 58 -13.62 9.76 17.00
N THR A 59 -14.45 10.41 17.83
CA THR A 59 -14.07 11.69 18.48
C THR A 59 -13.11 11.46 19.66
N GLU A 60 -12.92 10.21 20.07
CA GLU A 60 -12.18 9.84 21.27
C GLU A 60 -10.92 9.05 20.91
N ALA A 61 -9.85 9.77 20.61
CA ALA A 61 -8.48 9.27 20.77
C ALA A 61 -7.83 9.99 21.96
N THR A 62 -8.38 9.76 23.16
CA THR A 62 -7.66 10.00 24.43
C THR A 62 -7.22 8.66 25.00
N GLU A 63 -6.43 7.92 24.23
CA GLU A 63 -5.56 6.88 24.78
C GLU A 63 -4.15 7.40 24.54
N ASP A 64 -3.69 8.25 25.48
CA ASP A 64 -2.31 8.72 25.59
C ASP A 64 -1.44 7.52 25.98
N PHE A 65 -1.23 6.62 25.03
CA PHE A 65 -0.29 5.53 25.17
C PHE A 65 1.10 6.18 25.12
N PRO A 66 1.96 6.00 26.13
CA PRO A 66 3.14 6.84 26.27
C PRO A 66 4.12 6.60 25.11
N HIS A 67 4.12 7.51 24.14
CA HIS A 67 5.17 7.65 23.12
C HIS A 67 6.47 8.24 23.70
N ALA A 68 6.63 8.20 25.03
CA ALA A 68 7.85 8.63 25.69
C ALA A 68 9.00 7.74 25.22
N ALA A 69 10.01 8.36 24.61
CA ALA A 69 11.20 7.71 24.05
C ALA A 69 12.02 6.88 25.06
N THR A 70 11.66 6.90 26.35
CA THR A 70 12.25 6.09 27.42
C THR A 70 11.59 4.72 27.59
N ALA A 71 10.44 4.47 26.95
CA ALA A 71 9.80 3.16 26.91
C ALA A 71 10.27 2.40 25.66
N VAL A 72 11.42 1.72 25.77
CA VAL A 72 11.79 0.68 24.81
C VAL A 72 10.67 -0.36 24.77
N SER A 73 9.94 -0.41 23.66
CA SER A 73 8.92 -1.43 23.43
C SER A 73 9.58 -2.81 23.48
N LYS A 74 8.94 -3.78 24.11
CA LYS A 74 9.39 -5.18 24.20
C LYS A 74 9.81 -5.79 22.86
N VAL A 75 9.29 -5.27 21.75
CA VAL A 75 9.67 -5.65 20.39
C VAL A 75 11.11 -5.24 20.05
N GLN A 76 11.58 -4.09 20.54
CA GLN A 76 12.95 -3.64 20.38
C GLN A 76 13.95 -4.50 21.17
N GLU A 77 13.56 -5.02 22.33
CA GLU A 77 14.38 -5.97 23.11
C GLU A 77 14.51 -7.33 22.40
N ILE A 78 13.44 -7.80 21.74
CA ILE A 78 13.45 -9.09 21.03
C ILE A 78 14.17 -9.01 19.69
N TRP A 79 14.02 -7.90 18.95
CA TRP A 79 14.52 -7.75 17.58
C TRP A 79 15.73 -6.82 17.45
N GLY A 80 16.33 -6.36 18.56
CA GLY A 80 17.61 -5.64 18.57
C GLY A 80 17.62 -4.26 17.90
N GLY A 81 16.46 -3.69 17.58
CA GLY A 81 16.33 -2.45 16.81
C GLY A 81 16.56 -2.63 15.30
N SER A 82 16.38 -1.56 14.53
CA SER A 82 16.54 -1.61 13.07
C SER A 82 17.95 -2.06 12.65
N PRO A 83 18.09 -3.01 11.71
CA PRO A 83 19.39 -3.47 11.24
C PRO A 83 20.31 -2.36 10.68
N ALA A 84 19.77 -1.19 10.37
CA ALA A 84 20.51 -0.08 9.76
C ALA A 84 21.50 0.64 10.70
N MET A 85 21.48 0.44 12.02
CA MET A 85 22.39 1.14 12.95
C MET A 85 23.69 0.38 13.29
N HIS A 86 23.84 -0.87 12.87
CA HIS A 86 25.09 -1.59 13.10
C HIS A 86 26.04 -1.43 11.90
N SER A 87 27.17 -0.75 12.12
CA SER A 87 28.30 -0.85 11.19
C SER A 87 28.79 -2.29 11.21
N ILE A 88 28.60 -2.98 10.10
CA ILE A 88 29.16 -4.30 9.84
C ILE A 88 30.67 -4.12 9.64
N GLU A 89 31.47 -4.39 10.69
CA GLU A 89 32.94 -4.36 10.65
C GLU A 89 33.54 -5.69 10.14
N SER A 90 32.75 -6.51 9.45
CA SER A 90 33.25 -7.76 8.86
C SER A 90 33.22 -7.63 7.34
N SER A 91 34.37 -7.24 6.78
CA SER A 91 34.59 -7.27 5.33
C SER A 91 34.63 -8.72 4.86
N ILE A 92 33.88 -9.01 3.80
CA ILE A 92 33.97 -10.29 3.08
C ILE A 92 35.30 -10.31 2.31
N GLU A 93 36.15 -11.29 2.61
CA GLU A 93 37.38 -11.54 1.86
C GLU A 93 36.99 -12.26 0.55
N THR A 94 37.05 -11.56 -0.57
CA THR A 94 36.84 -12.17 -1.90
C THR A 94 38.17 -12.69 -2.42
N ALA A 95 38.34 -14.02 -2.43
CA ALA A 95 39.40 -14.66 -3.18
C ALA A 95 39.11 -14.57 -4.69
N ASP A 96 40.10 -14.11 -5.44
CA ASP A 96 40.11 -13.92 -6.89
C ASP A 96 39.91 -15.27 -7.59
N LEU A 97 38.87 -15.40 -8.43
CA LEU A 97 38.67 -16.56 -9.29
C LEU A 97 38.95 -16.13 -10.74
N GLU A 98 39.97 -16.78 -11.27
CA GLU A 98 40.61 -16.58 -12.55
C GLU A 98 39.70 -16.64 -13.79
N ASP A 99 40.11 -15.86 -14.79
CA ASP A 99 39.49 -15.45 -16.06
C ASP A 99 39.16 -16.64 -17.01
N ASP A 100 37.92 -16.70 -17.52
CA ASP A 100 37.63 -17.41 -18.78
C ASP A 100 36.69 -16.57 -19.66
N SER A 101 37.24 -16.15 -20.79
CA SER A 101 36.63 -15.31 -21.82
C SER A 101 35.60 -16.05 -22.67
N SER A 102 34.39 -15.48 -22.88
CA SER A 102 33.67 -15.65 -24.15
C SER A 102 32.51 -14.67 -24.41
N SER A 103 32.76 -13.76 -25.35
CA SER A 103 31.92 -13.20 -26.43
C SER A 103 30.38 -13.09 -26.30
N GLN A 104 29.86 -11.87 -26.49
CA GLN A 104 28.44 -11.60 -26.82
C GLN A 104 28.02 -12.20 -28.19
N PRO A 105 26.71 -12.39 -28.43
CA PRO A 105 26.01 -11.44 -29.30
C PRO A 105 24.51 -11.19 -28.98
N SER A 106 24.03 -9.99 -29.30
CA SER A 106 22.60 -9.66 -29.42
C SER A 106 22.03 -10.16 -30.76
N THR A 107 20.82 -10.71 -30.79
CA THR A 107 19.97 -10.77 -32.01
C THR A 107 18.48 -10.64 -31.67
N SER A 108 17.80 -9.80 -32.43
CA SER A 108 16.37 -9.46 -32.35
C SER A 108 15.42 -10.55 -32.86
N THR A 109 14.13 -10.33 -32.55
CA THR A 109 12.95 -10.63 -33.38
C THR A 109 12.48 -12.08 -33.43
N GLU A 110 11.34 -12.36 -32.80
CA GLU A 110 10.31 -13.17 -33.45
C GLU A 110 8.90 -12.76 -32.98
N GLU A 111 8.09 -12.40 -33.96
CA GLU A 111 6.67 -12.11 -33.94
C GLU A 111 5.89 -13.43 -33.88
N MET A 112 4.86 -13.53 -33.04
CA MET A 112 3.91 -14.65 -33.09
C MET A 112 2.47 -14.20 -32.71
N PRO A 113 1.44 -14.92 -33.22
CA PRO A 113 0.32 -14.34 -33.95
C PRO A 113 -0.99 -14.21 -33.15
N ALA A 114 -1.91 -13.44 -33.70
CA ALA A 114 -3.30 -13.34 -33.26
C ALA A 114 -4.15 -14.56 -33.69
N SER A 115 -4.96 -15.11 -32.76
CA SER A 115 -6.28 -15.78 -32.96
C SER A 115 -6.69 -16.57 -31.71
N PRO A 116 -7.96 -17.03 -31.56
CA PRO A 116 -9.25 -16.39 -31.81
C PRO A 116 -10.19 -16.47 -30.59
N HIS A 117 -11.25 -15.65 -30.62
CA HIS A 117 -12.41 -15.64 -29.72
C HIS A 117 -13.07 -17.02 -29.51
N SER A 118 -13.34 -17.39 -28.25
CA SER A 118 -14.46 -18.27 -27.91
C SER A 118 -15.00 -18.01 -26.50
N THR A 119 -16.22 -17.49 -26.53
CA THR A 119 -17.23 -17.37 -25.48
C THR A 119 -17.45 -18.66 -24.69
N ASP A 120 -17.23 -18.60 -23.38
CA ASP A 120 -18.04 -19.30 -22.37
C ASP A 120 -17.57 -18.84 -20.98
N SER A 121 -18.19 -17.79 -20.45
CA SER A 121 -18.01 -17.39 -19.04
C SER A 121 -19.19 -16.53 -18.56
N ILE A 122 -20.41 -17.02 -18.80
CA ILE A 122 -21.63 -16.45 -18.22
C ILE A 122 -22.29 -17.41 -17.22
N ASP A 123 -21.95 -18.71 -17.29
CA ASP A 123 -22.44 -19.71 -16.32
C ASP A 123 -21.83 -19.57 -14.92
N PHE A 124 -20.67 -18.92 -14.76
CA PHE A 124 -20.05 -18.78 -13.44
C PHE A 124 -20.66 -17.66 -12.57
N LEU A 125 -21.43 -16.74 -13.17
CA LEU A 125 -21.94 -15.55 -12.47
C LEU A 125 -23.38 -15.68 -11.93
N LEU A 126 -24.06 -16.81 -12.16
CA LEU A 126 -25.42 -17.04 -11.64
C LEU A 126 -25.46 -17.96 -10.40
N GLN A 127 -24.30 -18.27 -9.82
CA GLN A 127 -24.20 -19.13 -8.64
C GLN A 127 -23.60 -18.40 -7.41
N LEU A 128 -23.99 -17.15 -7.18
CA LEU A 128 -23.94 -16.55 -5.85
C LEU A 128 -25.04 -15.51 -5.63
#